data_AF-A0A660E075-F1
#
_entry.id   AF-A0A660E075-F1
#
_cell.length_a   1.000
_cell.length_b   1.000
_cell.length_c   1.000
_cell.angle_alpha   90.00
_cell.angle_beta   90.00
_cell.angle_gamma   90.00
#
_symmetry.space_group_name_H-M   'P 1'
#
loop_
_entity.id
_entity.type
_entity.pdbx_description
1 polymer ?
#
loop_
_entity_poly.entity_id
_entity_poly.type
_entity_poly.pdbx_seq_one_letter_code
_entity_poly.pdbx_strand_id
1 'polypeptide(L)'
;MELLTTVERVKTILGSAAEDFDLNDDQISMCIEDAGVEVHHESFPANVQEQATRYFAAHLLALTNNAAAQGIAMEKVGDLQTQYATTATVQHWYQQTRWGAEYYRLWKEYCHGDPLNLLVLG
;
A
#
# COMPACT_ATOMS: atom_id res chain seq x y z
N MET A 1 -12.68 -1.22 13.83
CA MET A 1 -11.23 -0.93 13.92
C MET A 1 -11.10 0.58 13.78
N GLU A 2 -10.28 1.24 14.59
CA GLU A 2 -10.06 2.69 14.42
C GLU A 2 -9.20 2.90 13.16
N LEU A 3 -9.60 3.81 12.27
CA LEU A 3 -8.85 4.07 11.05
C LEU A 3 -7.56 4.81 11.40
N LEU A 4 -6.42 4.25 11.00
CA LEU A 4 -5.11 4.83 11.27
C LEU A 4 -4.86 6.12 10.46
N THR A 5 -5.52 6.28 9.31
CA THR A 5 -5.38 7.43 8.41
C THR A 5 -6.73 7.87 7.86
N THR A 6 -6.76 8.95 7.06
CA THR A 6 -7.99 9.51 6.46
C THR A 6 -7.89 9.58 4.94
N VAL A 7 -9.06 9.68 4.28
CA VAL A 7 -9.17 9.82 2.83
C VAL A 7 -8.35 11.00 2.32
N GLU A 8 -8.41 12.14 2.98
CA GLU A 8 -7.70 13.36 2.60
C GLU A 8 -6.18 13.18 2.64
N ARG A 9 -5.68 12.45 3.65
CA ARG A 9 -4.24 12.17 3.78
C ARG A 9 -3.75 11.25 2.66
N VAL A 10 -4.55 10.26 2.27
CA VAL A 10 -4.25 9.40 1.12
C VAL A 10 -4.27 10.19 -0.18
N LYS A 11 -5.30 11.03 -0.41
CA LYS A 11 -5.35 11.93 -1.58
C LYS A 11 -4.14 12.86 -1.65
N THR A 12 -3.70 13.39 -0.51
CA THR A 12 -2.54 14.28 -0.43
C THR A 12 -1.26 13.60 -0.93
N ILE A 13 -1.02 12.34 -0.58
CA ILE A 13 0.19 11.62 -1.05
C ILE A 13 0.06 11.09 -2.48
N LEU A 14 -1.17 10.86 -2.94
CA LEU A 14 -1.45 10.55 -4.33
C LEU A 14 -1.14 11.78 -5.21
N GLY A 15 -1.44 12.98 -4.73
CA GLY A 15 -1.20 14.23 -5.46
C GLY A 15 -2.06 14.26 -6.72
N SER A 16 -1.48 14.65 -7.86
CA SER A 16 -2.18 14.66 -9.16
C SER A 16 -2.75 13.30 -9.55
N ALA A 17 -2.16 12.19 -9.07
CA ALA A 17 -2.66 10.85 -9.36
C ALA A 17 -4.06 10.60 -8.76
N ALA A 18 -4.46 11.32 -7.70
CA ALA A 18 -5.81 11.19 -7.15
C ALA A 18 -6.89 11.65 -8.14
N GLU A 19 -6.58 12.68 -8.94
CA GLU A 19 -7.47 13.22 -9.98
C GLU A 19 -7.47 12.31 -11.21
N ASP A 20 -6.31 11.80 -11.60
CA ASP A 20 -6.16 10.90 -12.76
C ASP A 20 -6.89 9.55 -12.57
N PHE A 21 -7.06 9.11 -11.32
CA PHE A 21 -7.67 7.82 -10.97
C PHE A 21 -9.19 7.88 -10.76
N ASP A 22 -9.81 9.07 -10.84
CA ASP A 22 -11.26 9.28 -10.62
C ASP A 22 -11.81 8.55 -9.37
N LEU A 23 -11.07 8.66 -8.25
CA LEU A 23 -11.33 7.88 -7.05
C LEU A 23 -12.52 8.40 -6.25
N ASN A 24 -13.45 7.52 -5.91
CA ASN A 24 -14.47 7.75 -4.88
C ASN A 24 -13.84 7.64 -3.47
N ASP A 25 -14.28 8.50 -2.55
CA ASP A 25 -13.97 8.45 -1.12
C ASP A 25 -14.29 7.08 -0.48
N ASP A 26 -15.33 6.38 -0.93
CA ASP A 26 -15.67 5.03 -0.45
C ASP A 26 -14.57 4.02 -0.83
N GLN A 27 -14.05 4.09 -2.06
CA GLN A 27 -12.97 3.21 -2.52
C GLN A 27 -11.68 3.47 -1.73
N ILE A 28 -11.39 4.75 -1.46
CA ILE A 28 -10.24 5.13 -0.64
C ILE A 28 -10.40 4.61 0.78
N SER A 29 -11.61 4.72 1.36
CA SER A 29 -11.91 4.22 2.71
C SER A 29 -11.73 2.71 2.81
N MET A 30 -12.23 1.94 1.83
CA MET A 30 -12.02 0.50 1.77
C MET A 30 -10.53 0.13 1.69
N CYS A 31 -9.76 0.81 0.84
CA CYS A 31 -8.31 0.57 0.76
C CYS A 31 -7.57 0.96 2.04
N ILE A 32 -8.05 1.95 2.80
CA ILE A 32 -7.49 2.30 4.12
C ILE A 32 -7.75 1.18 5.13
N GLU A 33 -8.95 0.60 5.13
CA GLU A 33 -9.30 -0.51 6.02
C GLU A 33 -8.44 -1.75 5.73
N ASP A 34 -8.37 -2.16 4.47
CA ASP A 34 -7.55 -3.29 4.02
C ASP A 34 -6.07 -3.07 4.37
N ALA A 35 -5.58 -1.84 4.14
CA ALA A 35 -4.21 -1.51 4.47
C ALA A 35 -3.93 -1.51 5.98
N GLY A 36 -4.89 -1.08 6.79
CA GLY A 36 -4.78 -1.08 8.24
C GLY A 36 -4.69 -2.50 8.81
N VAL A 37 -5.46 -3.45 8.27
CA VAL A 37 -5.38 -4.87 8.64
C VAL A 37 -3.98 -5.43 8.39
N GLU A 38 -3.42 -5.17 7.20
CA GLU A 38 -2.08 -5.64 6.83
C GLU A 38 -1.00 -5.04 7.73
N VAL A 39 -1.03 -3.73 7.96
CA VAL A 39 -0.07 -3.03 8.81
C VAL A 39 -0.12 -3.51 10.26
N HIS A 40 -1.31 -3.83 10.76
CA HIS A 40 -1.46 -4.43 12.08
C HIS A 40 -0.88 -5.85 12.13
N HIS A 41 -1.01 -6.63 11.05
CA HIS A 41 -0.45 -7.98 10.97
C HIS A 41 1.08 -7.97 10.92
N GLU A 42 1.68 -7.05 10.17
CA GLU A 42 3.14 -6.90 9.99
C GLU A 42 3.87 -6.31 11.21
N SER A 43 3.15 -6.02 12.31
CA SER A 43 3.73 -5.58 13.59
C SER A 43 4.55 -4.28 13.52
N PHE A 44 4.16 -3.34 12.66
CA PHE A 44 4.78 -2.01 12.61
C PHE A 44 4.71 -1.29 13.97
N PRO A 45 5.74 -0.52 14.35
CA PRO A 45 5.69 0.38 15.51
C PRO A 45 4.55 1.39 15.39
N ALA A 46 3.88 1.71 16.50
CA ALA A 46 2.68 2.57 16.51
C ALA A 46 2.91 3.95 15.86
N ASN A 47 4.12 4.51 15.97
CA ASN A 47 4.47 5.79 15.35
C ASN A 47 4.65 5.72 13.82
N VAL A 48 4.77 4.52 13.25
CA VAL A 48 4.96 4.28 11.80
C VAL A 48 3.69 3.68 11.15
N GLN A 49 2.79 3.10 11.95
CA GLN A 49 1.55 2.45 11.47
C GLN A 49 0.70 3.35 10.56
N GLU A 50 0.49 4.62 10.92
CA GLU A 50 -0.27 5.55 10.07
C GLU A 50 0.40 5.76 8.70
N GLN A 51 1.70 5.96 8.71
CA GLN A 51 2.48 6.22 7.50
C GLN A 51 2.51 4.99 6.60
N ALA A 52 2.72 3.81 7.18
CA ALA A 52 2.68 2.54 6.45
C ALA A 52 1.29 2.29 5.85
N THR A 53 0.22 2.51 6.63
CA THR A 53 -1.17 2.34 6.17
C THR A 53 -1.47 3.27 5.02
N ARG A 54 -1.06 4.55 5.12
CA ARG A 54 -1.29 5.54 4.07
C ARG A 54 -0.59 5.17 2.76
N TYR A 55 0.68 4.77 2.81
CA TYR A 55 1.41 4.35 1.60
C TYR A 55 0.85 3.07 1.01
N PHE A 56 0.46 2.12 1.84
CA PHE A 56 -0.09 0.87 1.37
C PHE A 56 -1.48 1.06 0.73
N ALA A 57 -2.35 1.87 1.33
CA ALA A 57 -3.63 2.25 0.74
C ALA A 57 -3.44 2.93 -0.63
N ALA A 58 -2.50 3.88 -0.75
CA ALA A 58 -2.19 4.52 -2.03
C ALA A 58 -1.61 3.55 -3.07
N HIS A 59 -0.84 2.55 -2.63
CA HIS A 59 -0.36 1.49 -3.52
C HIS A 59 -1.50 0.65 -4.07
N LEU A 60 -2.44 0.22 -3.22
CA LEU A 60 -3.62 -0.55 -3.62
C LEU A 60 -4.45 0.23 -4.65
N LEU A 61 -4.75 1.50 -4.36
CA LEU A 61 -5.50 2.38 -5.27
C LEU A 61 -4.79 2.57 -6.61
N ALA A 62 -3.47 2.64 -6.61
CA ALA A 62 -2.70 2.76 -7.84
C ALA A 62 -2.68 1.46 -8.65
N LEU A 63 -2.64 0.29 -8.00
CA LEU A 63 -2.76 -1.00 -8.70
C LEU A 63 -4.14 -1.22 -9.31
N THR A 64 -5.19 -0.73 -8.64
CA THR A 64 -6.56 -0.84 -9.15
C THR A 64 -6.83 0.07 -10.34
N ASN A 65 -6.09 1.17 -10.49
CA ASN A 65 -6.32 2.16 -11.55
C ASN A 65 -5.24 2.19 -12.64
N ASN A 66 -4.12 1.49 -12.46
CA ASN A 66 -3.09 1.42 -13.48
C ASN A 66 -3.46 0.38 -14.55
N ALA A 67 -3.95 0.85 -15.70
CA ALA A 67 -4.28 0.03 -16.87
C ALA A 67 -3.08 -0.76 -17.43
N ALA A 68 -1.84 -0.45 -17.04
CA ALA A 68 -0.67 -1.26 -17.41
C ALA A 68 -0.51 -2.52 -16.52
N ALA A 69 -1.08 -2.52 -15.30
CA ALA A 69 -1.15 -3.70 -14.44
C ALA A 69 -2.41 -4.55 -14.71
N GLN A 70 -3.43 -3.93 -15.31
CA GLN A 70 -4.68 -4.57 -15.67
C GLN A 70 -4.83 -4.59 -17.17
N GLY A 71 -4.51 -5.71 -17.81
CA GLY A 71 -4.95 -5.97 -19.18
C GLY A 71 -6.48 -5.94 -19.26
N ILE A 72 -7.04 -4.75 -19.45
CA ILE A 72 -8.41 -4.39 -19.83
C ILE A 72 -9.52 -4.98 -18.93
N ALA A 73 -10.14 -4.15 -18.09
CA ALA A 73 -11.60 -3.94 -18.01
C ALA A 73 -12.03 -3.45 -16.61
N MET A 74 -12.36 -2.16 -16.52
CA MET A 74 -13.32 -1.67 -15.53
C MET A 74 -14.66 -2.35 -15.78
N GLU A 75 -15.06 -3.29 -14.93
CA GLU A 75 -16.43 -3.46 -14.42
C GLU A 75 -16.46 -4.66 -13.45
N LYS A 76 -16.47 -4.39 -12.14
CA LYS A 76 -17.42 -4.96 -11.18
C LYS A 76 -17.15 -4.47 -9.77
N VAL A 77 -18.10 -3.69 -9.27
CA VAL A 77 -18.45 -3.67 -7.85
C VAL A 77 -19.11 -5.02 -7.56
N GLY A 78 -18.40 -5.89 -6.87
CA GLY A 78 -18.88 -7.22 -6.51
C GLY A 78 -17.77 -8.24 -6.55
N ASP A 79 -17.47 -8.78 -5.36
CA ASP A 79 -16.47 -9.82 -5.06
C ASP A 79 -15.05 -9.28 -4.87
N LEU A 80 -14.79 -8.78 -3.64
CA LEU A 80 -13.48 -8.90 -2.98
C LEU A 80 -13.07 -10.38 -3.02
N GLN A 81 -12.53 -10.86 -4.13
CA GLN A 81 -12.02 -12.21 -4.22
C GLN A 81 -10.94 -12.34 -5.28
N THR A 82 -9.71 -12.18 -4.79
CA THR A 82 -8.69 -13.21 -4.99
C THR A 82 -8.32 -13.48 -6.46
N GLN A 83 -7.73 -12.50 -7.12
CA GLN A 83 -6.66 -12.78 -8.08
C GLN A 83 -5.32 -12.44 -7.43
N TYR A 84 -4.85 -13.33 -6.54
CA TYR A 84 -3.40 -13.47 -6.37
C TYR A 84 -2.85 -13.86 -7.74
N ALA A 85 -2.22 -12.90 -8.42
CA ALA A 85 -1.67 -13.07 -9.75
C ALA A 85 -0.78 -14.32 -9.81
N THR A 86 -1.31 -15.39 -10.39
CA THR A 86 -0.53 -16.56 -10.75
C THR A 86 0.42 -16.18 -11.88
N THR A 87 1.69 -16.48 -11.65
CA THR A 87 2.73 -16.73 -12.67
C THR A 87 3.24 -15.54 -13.49
N ALA A 88 3.80 -14.53 -12.82
CA ALA A 88 5.16 -13.98 -13.07
C ALA A 88 5.41 -12.77 -12.13
N THR A 89 6.55 -12.73 -11.44
CA THR A 89 7.05 -11.62 -10.60
C THR A 89 6.29 -11.28 -9.29
N VAL A 90 6.00 -12.28 -8.44
CA VAL A 90 5.58 -12.06 -7.04
C VAL A 90 6.67 -11.34 -6.20
N GLN A 91 7.93 -11.38 -6.62
CA GLN A 91 9.06 -10.90 -5.81
C GLN A 91 9.14 -9.37 -5.66
N HIS A 92 8.42 -8.60 -6.47
CA HIS A 92 8.50 -7.12 -6.51
C HIS A 92 7.14 -6.42 -6.57
N TRP A 93 6.06 -7.07 -6.14
CA TRP A 93 4.71 -6.48 -6.27
C TRP A 93 4.58 -5.12 -5.57
N TYR A 94 5.23 -4.97 -4.42
CA TYR A 94 5.35 -3.70 -3.70
C TYR A 94 6.02 -2.59 -4.53
N GLN A 95 6.92 -2.93 -5.46
CA GLN A 95 7.70 -1.95 -6.24
C GLN A 95 6.99 -1.50 -7.53
N GLN A 96 5.77 -1.99 -7.80
CA GLN A 96 5.01 -1.60 -8.99
C GLN A 96 4.52 -0.14 -8.94
N THR A 97 4.55 0.49 -7.76
CA THR A 97 4.20 1.89 -7.59
C THR A 97 5.18 2.57 -6.65
N ARG A 98 5.32 3.90 -6.76
CA ARG A 98 6.17 4.67 -5.84
C ARG A 98 5.74 4.52 -4.38
N TRP A 99 4.44 4.38 -4.13
CA TRP A 99 3.89 4.26 -2.79
C TRP A 99 4.16 2.88 -2.18
N GLY A 100 4.05 1.82 -2.98
CA GLY A 100 4.39 0.48 -2.51
C GLY A 100 5.89 0.33 -2.24
N ALA A 101 6.75 1.03 -2.99
CA ALA A 101 8.18 1.07 -2.72
C ALA A 101 8.48 1.76 -1.36
N GLU A 102 7.79 2.84 -1.04
CA GLU A 102 7.89 3.49 0.29
C GLU A 102 7.33 2.61 1.41
N TYR A 103 6.20 1.92 1.20
CA TYR A 103 5.69 0.94 2.15
C TYR A 103 6.73 -0.16 2.44
N TYR A 104 7.32 -0.73 1.39
CA TYR A 104 8.35 -1.75 1.53
C TYR A 104 9.62 -1.23 2.22
N ARG A 105 10.00 0.03 1.99
CA ARG A 105 11.11 0.67 2.72
C ARG A 105 10.82 0.71 4.22
N LEU A 106 9.61 1.12 4.61
CA LEU A 106 9.19 1.14 6.02
C LEU A 106 9.13 -0.28 6.60
N TRP A 107 8.59 -1.24 5.87
CA TRP A 107 8.54 -2.63 6.30
C TRP A 107 9.95 -3.19 6.58
N LYS A 108 10.91 -2.92 5.69
CA LYS A 108 12.31 -3.31 5.89
C LYS A 108 12.95 -2.66 7.10
N GLU A 109 12.72 -1.37 7.28
CA GLU A 109 13.34 -0.57 8.34
C GLU A 109 12.80 -0.95 9.73
N TYR A 110 11.51 -1.25 9.82
CA TYR A 110 10.82 -1.38 11.12
C TYR A 110 10.31 -2.79 11.45
N CYS A 111 10.11 -3.67 10.47
CA CYS A 111 9.50 -4.99 10.66
C CYS A 111 10.45 -6.14 10.32
N HIS A 112 11.26 -5.99 9.28
CA HIS A 112 12.19 -7.02 8.80
C HIS A 112 13.66 -6.69 9.08
N GLY A 113 13.92 -5.88 10.11
CA GLY A 113 15.20 -5.21 10.36
C GLY A 113 16.41 -6.03 9.92
N ASP A 114 17.17 -5.51 8.95
CA ASP A 114 18.54 -5.98 8.79
C ASP A 114 19.24 -5.72 10.12
N PRO A 115 19.80 -6.74 10.78
CA PRO A 115 20.57 -6.50 11.98
C PRO A 115 21.70 -5.57 11.59
N LEU A 116 21.64 -4.32 12.05
CA LEU A 116 22.71 -3.34 11.90
C LEU A 116 23.98 -3.98 12.45
N ASN A 117 24.84 -4.49 11.55
CA ASN A 117 26.21 -4.88 11.86
C ASN A 117 26.98 -3.60 12.18
N LEU A 118 26.81 -3.09 13.40
CA LEU A 118 27.66 -2.09 13.97
C LEU A 118 29.01 -2.76 14.29
N LEU A 119 29.88 -2.87 13.27
CA LEU A 119 31.27 -3.20 13.48
C LEU A 119 31.93 -2.00 14.17
N VAL A 120 31.97 -2.01 15.50
CA VAL A 120 32.86 -1.13 16.25
C VAL A 120 34.28 -1.64 16.04
N LEU A 121 35.04 -0.98 15.18
CA LEU A 121 36.49 -1.16 15.10
C LEU A 121 37.10 -0.56 16.37
N GLY A 122 37.44 -1.43 17.32
CA GLY A 122 38.28 -1.13 18.48
C GLY A 122 39.76 -1.32 18.17
#